data_AF-A0A9E5TW25-F1
#
_entry.id   AF-A0A9E5TW25-F1
#
_cell.length_a   1.000
_cell.length_b   1.000
_cell.length_c   1.000
_cell.angle_alpha   90.00
_cell.angle_beta   90.00
_cell.angle_gamma   90.00
#
_symmetry.space_group_name_H-M   'P 1'
#
loop_
_entity.id
_entity.type
_entity.pdbx_description
1 polymer ?
#
loop_
_entity_poly.entity_id
_entity_poly.type
_entity_poly.pdbx_seq_one_letter_code
_entity_poly.pdbx_strand_id
1 'polypeptide(L)' 'MPGVQCEACHGPGSDYKSIKVMKDPDAALAAGLLKPDAAMCEACHTGAPHEQAAFDYEAAKAAGIHEFKSPE' A
#
# COMPACT_ATOMS: atom_id res chain seq x y z
N MET A 1 -5.14 12.34 15.49
CA MET A 1 -5.81 11.31 14.67
C MET A 1 -4.76 10.29 14.27
N PRO A 2 -5.05 8.98 14.34
CA PRO A 2 -4.13 7.99 13.77
C PRO A 2 -3.98 8.29 12.28
N GLY A 3 -2.75 8.50 11.81
CA GLY A 3 -2.46 8.73 10.40
C GLY A 3 -2.76 7.49 9.54
N VAL A 4 -2.47 7.58 8.25
CA VAL A 4 -2.55 6.42 7.34
C VAL A 4 -1.66 5.30 7.90
N GLN A 5 -2.27 4.14 8.17
CA GLN A 5 -1.59 2.95 8.69
C GLN A 5 -1.30 1.96 7.55
N CYS A 6 -0.43 0.99 7.82
CA CYS A 6 -0.03 -0.04 6.86
C CYS A 6 -1.24 -0.74 6.21
N GLU A 7 -2.25 -1.06 7.03
CA GLU A 7 -3.45 -1.79 6.64
C GLU A 7 -4.35 -0.99 5.68
N ALA A 8 -4.21 0.34 5.64
CA ALA A 8 -4.98 1.18 4.72
C ALA A 8 -4.64 0.89 3.25
N CYS A 9 -3.42 0.41 2.98
CA CYS A 9 -2.94 0.09 1.64
C CYS A 9 -2.69 -1.42 1.44
N HIS A 10 -2.31 -2.13 2.50
CA HIS A 10 -1.85 -3.52 2.41
C HIS A 10 -2.84 -4.56 2.95
N GLY A 11 -4.00 -4.15 3.48
CA GLY A 11 -4.97 -5.07 4.09
C GLY A 11 -4.55 -5.55 5.49
N PRO A 12 -5.31 -6.46 6.12
CA PRO A 12 -5.10 -6.87 7.51
C PRO A 12 -3.81 -7.69 7.68
N GLY A 13 -2.78 -7.05 8.24
CA GLY A 13 -1.46 -7.68 8.43
C GLY A 13 -1.44 -8.94 9.30
N SER A 14 -2.45 -9.16 10.14
CA SER A 14 -2.55 -10.35 11.00
C SER A 14 -2.53 -11.66 10.20
N ASP A 15 -3.03 -11.62 8.98
CA ASP A 15 -3.39 -12.82 8.22
C ASP A 15 -2.19 -13.31 7.38
N TYR A 16 -1.27 -12.41 7.04
CA TYR A 16 -0.05 -12.72 6.27
C TYR A 16 1.26 -12.46 7.03
N LYS A 17 1.24 -12.08 8.32
CA LYS A 17 2.47 -11.80 9.11
C LYS A 17 3.37 -13.02 9.38
N SER A 18 2.85 -14.24 9.27
CA SER A 18 3.66 -15.42 9.56
C SER A 18 4.77 -15.56 8.50
N ILE A 19 6.00 -15.90 8.90
CA ILE A 19 7.14 -15.98 7.97
C ILE A 19 6.84 -16.93 6.79
N LYS A 20 6.12 -18.02 7.05
CA LYS A 20 5.72 -19.00 6.04
C LYS A 20 4.84 -18.38 4.95
N VAL A 21 3.90 -17.51 5.33
CA VAL A 21 2.97 -16.84 4.40
C VAL A 21 3.64 -15.60 3.79
N MET A 22 4.31 -14.77 4.59
CA MET A 22 4.94 -13.53 4.15
C MET A 22 5.99 -13.72 3.04
N LYS A 23 6.74 -14.82 3.08
CA LYS A 23 7.79 -15.12 2.08
C LYS A 23 7.25 -15.69 0.76
N ASP A 24 5.99 -16.09 0.73
CA ASP A 24 5.32 -16.62 -0.45
C ASP A 24 4.33 -15.55 -0.96
N PRO A 25 4.65 -14.83 -2.06
CA PRO A 25 3.82 -13.75 -2.54
C PRO A 25 2.38 -14.17 -2.86
N ASP A 26 2.18 -15.38 -3.37
CA ASP A 26 0.87 -15.87 -3.76
C ASP A 26 0.07 -16.27 -2.51
N ALA A 27 0.73 -16.90 -1.53
CA ALA A 27 0.10 -17.20 -0.25
C ALA A 27 -0.25 -15.92 0.52
N ALA A 28 0.59 -14.89 0.50
CA ALA A 28 0.32 -13.61 1.15
C ALA A 28 -0.88 -12.90 0.52
N LEU A 29 -0.95 -12.85 -0.82
CA LEU A 29 -2.11 -12.32 -1.55
C LEU A 29 -3.39 -13.09 -1.21
N ALA A 30 -3.33 -14.43 -1.22
CA ALA A 30 -4.46 -15.27 -0.86
C ALA A 30 -4.92 -15.10 0.60
N ALA A 31 -3.98 -14.74 1.49
CA ALA A 31 -4.24 -14.47 2.90
C ALA A 31 -4.74 -13.04 3.18
N GLY A 32 -4.88 -12.19 2.16
CA GLY A 32 -5.46 -10.84 2.31
C GLY A 32 -4.48 -9.68 2.20
N LEU A 33 -3.23 -9.93 1.78
CA LEU A 33 -2.33 -8.85 1.37
C LEU A 33 -2.90 -8.14 0.15
N LEU A 34 -2.98 -6.82 0.21
CA LEU A 34 -3.29 -5.96 -0.92
C LEU A 34 -2.01 -5.37 -1.50
N LYS A 35 -1.91 -5.39 -2.83
CA LYS A 35 -0.89 -4.66 -3.59
C LYS A 35 -1.49 -3.32 -4.02
N PRO A 36 -1.01 -2.18 -3.49
CA PRO A 36 -1.56 -0.88 -3.84
C PRO A 36 -1.34 -0.57 -5.32
N ASP A 37 -2.37 -0.03 -5.97
CA ASP A 37 -2.33 0.53 -7.32
C ASP A 37 -2.74 2.02 -7.29
N ALA A 38 -2.83 2.64 -8.47
CA ALA A 38 -3.24 4.05 -8.57
C ALA A 38 -4.63 4.30 -7.99
N ALA A 39 -5.58 3.37 -8.20
CA ALA A 39 -6.95 3.51 -7.73
C ALA A 39 -7.03 3.55 -6.19
N MET A 40 -6.21 2.74 -5.51
CA MET A 40 -6.08 2.77 -4.05
C MET A 40 -5.67 4.16 -3.53
N CYS A 41 -4.72 4.81 -4.22
CA CYS A 41 -4.24 6.13 -3.83
C CYS A 41 -5.27 7.22 -4.14
N GLU A 42 -5.90 7.15 -5.31
CA GLU A 42 -6.92 8.09 -5.76
C GLU A 42 -8.16 8.06 -4.85
N ALA A 43 -8.50 6.91 -4.27
CA ALA A 43 -9.62 6.76 -3.35
C ALA A 43 -9.61 7.76 -2.17
N CYS A 44 -8.42 8.23 -1.77
CA CYS A 44 -8.25 9.29 -0.77
C CYS A 44 -7.82 10.62 -1.40
N HIS A 45 -6.93 10.60 -2.40
CA HIS A 45 -6.31 11.82 -2.93
C HIS A 45 -7.17 12.61 -3.91
N THR A 46 -8.29 12.05 -4.41
CA THR A 46 -9.23 12.77 -5.27
C THR A 46 -10.53 13.16 -4.55
N GLY A 47 -10.65 12.90 -3.24
CA GLY A 47 -11.89 13.11 -2.49
C GLY A 47 -11.70 13.69 -1.09
N ALA A 48 -12.73 14.37 -0.59
CA ALA A 48 -12.72 14.96 0.74
C ALA A 48 -12.60 13.86 1.82
N PRO A 49 -11.84 14.10 2.90
CA PRO A 49 -11.14 15.34 3.27
C PRO A 49 -9.67 15.39 2.82
N HIS A 50 -9.22 14.43 2.01
CA HIS A 50 -7.80 14.24 1.68
C HIS A 50 -7.45 14.53 0.22
N GLU A 51 -8.31 15.30 -0.46
CA GLU A 51 -8.10 15.78 -1.81
C GLU A 51 -6.78 16.54 -1.97
N GLN A 52 -6.03 16.18 -2.99
CA GLN A 52 -4.79 16.83 -3.39
C GLN A 52 -4.98 17.33 -4.83
N ALA A 53 -4.88 18.65 -5.02
CA ALA A 53 -5.20 19.30 -6.29
C ALA A 53 -4.38 18.82 -7.51
N ALA A 54 -3.28 18.09 -7.28
CA ALA A 54 -2.42 17.53 -8.31
C ALA A 54 -1.75 16.22 -7.83
N PHE A 55 -2.54 15.26 -7.35
CA PHE A 55 -1.99 13.94 -7.05
C PHE A 55 -1.53 13.25 -8.35
N ASP A 56 -0.25 12.87 -8.39
CA ASP A 56 0.36 12.09 -9.47
C ASP A 56 0.92 10.80 -8.85
N TYR A 57 0.30 9.68 -9.20
CA TYR A 57 0.67 8.36 -8.68
C TYR A 57 2.10 7.96 -9.04
N GLU A 58 2.56 8.23 -10.27
CA GLU A 58 3.90 7.83 -10.71
C GLU A 58 4.97 8.69 -10.05
N ALA A 59 4.73 10.01 -9.90
CA ALA A 59 5.61 10.89 -9.16
C ALA A 59 5.70 10.50 -7.68
N ALA A 60 4.57 10.18 -7.05
CA ALA A 60 4.52 9.76 -5.64
C ALA A 60 5.22 8.41 -5.42
N LYS A 61 5.02 7.46 -6.33
CA LYS A 61 5.72 6.17 -6.34
C LYS A 61 7.24 6.34 -6.53
N ALA A 62 7.67 7.21 -7.45
CA ALA A 62 9.08 7.51 -7.66
C ALA A 62 9.74 8.21 -6.46
N ALA A 63 8.99 9.04 -5.73
CA ALA A 63 9.45 9.68 -4.50
C ALA A 63 9.62 8.70 -3.32
N GLY A 64 9.05 7.50 -3.40
CA GLY A 64 9.29 6.40 -2.46
C GLY A 64 8.51 6.52 -1.14
N ILE A 65 7.19 6.30 -1.18
CA ILE A 65 6.35 6.24 0.04
C ILE A 65 6.73 5.06 0.95
N HIS A 66 7.25 3.97 0.36
CA HIS A 66 7.81 2.82 1.06
C HIS A 66 9.13 2.45 0.36
N GLU A 67 10.26 3.00 0.79
CA GLU A 67 11.53 2.66 0.18
C GLU A 67 11.89 1.18 0.50
N PHE A 68 11.54 0.29 -0.41
CA PHE A 68 12.27 -0.96 -0.61
C PHE A 68 13.08 -0.79 -1.88
N LYS A 69 14.34 -0.37 -1.74
CA LYS A 69 15.32 -0.59 -2.81
C LYS A 69 15.33 -2.10 -3.07
N SER A 70 14.92 -2.53 -4.26
CA SER A 70 15.20 -3.90 -4.70
C SER A 70 16.69 -4.17 -4.48
N PRO A 71 17.09 -5.25 -3.81
CA PRO A 71 18.47 -5.70 -3.92
C PRO A 71 18.67 -6.08 -5.39
N GLU A 72 19.65 -5.43 -6.02
CA GLU A 72 20.19 -5.87 -7.31
C GLU A 72 20.62 -7.34 -7.27
#